data_AF-A0AAI9Y335-F1
#
_entry.id   AF-A0AAI9Y335-F1
#
_cell.length_a   1.000
_cell.length_b   1.000
_cell.length_c   1.000
_cell.angle_alpha   90.00
_cell.angle_beta   90.00
_cell.angle_gamma   90.00
#
_symmetry.space_group_name_H-M   'P 1'
#
loop_
_entity.id
_entity.type
_entity.pdbx_description
1 polymer ?
#
loop_
_entity_poly.entity_id
_entity_poly.type
_entity_poly.pdbx_seq_one_letter_code
_entity_poly.pdbx_strand_id
1 'polypeptide(L)' 'LPGIEGLCLALFTRVLDWEPKEVLAFCTSVRNDAKNLGIHAYWYGYSIYGRKPFPKEGEEKATHN' A
#
# COMPACT_ATOMS: atom_id res chain seq x y z
N LEU A 1 -3.59 11.71 -5.34
CA LEU A 1 -3.34 10.39 -4.74
C LEU A 1 -3.77 10.41 -3.27
N PRO A 2 -4.97 9.90 -2.95
CA PRO A 2 -5.32 9.60 -1.57
C PRO A 2 -4.51 8.38 -1.09
N GLY A 3 -3.88 8.46 0.09
CA GLY A 3 -3.19 7.33 0.73
C GLY A 3 -1.69 7.50 1.03
N ILE A 4 -0.96 8.35 0.29
CA ILE A 4 0.48 8.58 0.52
C ILE A 4 0.76 9.11 1.94
N GLU A 5 -0.02 10.09 2.38
CA GLU A 5 0.21 10.75 3.67
C GLU A 5 -0.05 9.80 4.85
N GLY A 6 -1.01 8.88 4.74
CA GLY A 6 -1.32 7.93 5.81
C GLY A 6 -0.16 6.97 6.10
N LEU A 7 0.47 6.44 5.04
CA LEU A 7 1.63 5.55 5.17
C LEU A 7 2.87 6.32 5.65
N CYS A 8 3.15 7.47 5.03
CA CYS A 8 4.32 8.27 5.35
C CYS A 8 4.28 8.83 6.78
N LEU A 9 3.13 9.36 7.23
CA LEU A 9 3.00 9.87 8.60
C LEU A 9 3.28 8.78 9.63
N ALA A 10 2.72 7.58 9.47
CA ALA A 10 2.93 6.50 10.41
C ALA A 10 4.40 6.04 10.47
N LEU A 11 5.02 5.79 9.33
CA LEU A 11 6.40 5.28 9.29
C LEU A 11 7.41 6.35 9.70
N PHE A 12 7.28 7.56 9.18
CA PHE A 12 8.34 8.56 9.30
C PHE A 12 8.32 9.21 10.69
N THR A 13 7.15 9.36 11.31
CA THR A 13 7.09 9.92 12.68
C THR A 13 7.36 8.88 13.77
N ARG A 14 7.02 7.60 13.56
CA ARG A 14 7.16 6.56 14.60
C ARG A 14 8.46 5.77 14.53
N VAL A 15 9.06 5.67 13.35
CA VAL A 15 10.27 4.85 13.11
C VAL A 15 11.48 5.70 12.79
N LEU A 16 11.29 6.81 12.06
CA LEU A 16 12.38 7.68 11.62
C LEU A 16 12.49 8.98 12.43
N ASP A 17 11.63 9.18 13.44
CA ASP A 17 11.60 10.35 14.33
C ASP A 17 11.47 11.71 13.62
N TRP A 18 10.82 11.75 12.45
CA TRP A 18 10.56 13.01 11.74
C TRP A 18 9.41 13.77 12.38
N GLU A 19 9.47 15.10 12.30
CA GLU A 19 8.35 15.95 12.69
C GLU A 19 7.20 15.81 11.67
N PRO A 20 5.92 15.77 12.11
CA PRO A 20 4.78 15.62 11.19
C PRO A 20 4.75 16.65 10.06
N LYS A 21 5.17 17.90 10.34
CA LYS A 21 5.26 18.98 9.34
C LYS A 21 6.26 18.67 8.21
N GLU A 22 7.37 18.01 8.53
CA GLU A 22 8.41 17.64 7.56
C GLU A 22 7.92 16.53 6.66
N VAL A 23 7.19 15.57 7.23
CA VAL A 23 6.56 14.48 6.47
C VAL A 23 5.50 15.02 5.49
N LEU A 24 4.69 15.99 5.91
CA LEU A 24 3.70 16.62 5.03
C LEU A 24 4.34 17.42 3.89
N ALA A 25 5.43 18.13 4.16
CA ALA A 25 6.22 18.82 3.13
C ALA A 25 6.80 17.80 2.13
N PHE A 26 7.37 16.70 2.62
CA PHE A 26 7.85 15.60 1.79
C PHE A 26 6.74 14.99 0.91
N CYS A 27 5.58 14.68 1.49
CA CYS A 27 4.43 14.15 0.75
C CYS A 27 3.94 15.11 -0.35
N THR A 28 4.09 16.42 -0.14
CA THR A 28 3.75 17.44 -1.14
C THR A 28 4.67 17.34 -2.36
N SER A 29 5.98 17.22 -2.15
CA SER A 29 6.95 17.00 -3.22
C SER A 29 6.69 15.70 -3.98
N VAL A 30 6.49 14.59 -3.26
CA VAL A 30 6.16 13.28 -3.87
C VAL A 30 4.90 13.35 -4.73
N ARG A 31 3.88 14.12 -4.30
CA ARG A 31 2.64 14.31 -5.08
C ARG A 31 2.89 15.07 -6.37
N ASN A 32 3.84 15.99 -6.41
CA ASN A 32 4.20 16.71 -7.62
C ASN A 32 4.94 15.77 -8.59
N ASP A 33 5.90 15.00 -8.09
CA ASP A 33 6.66 14.04 -8.89
C ASP A 33 5.76 12.95 -9.47
N ALA A 34 4.81 12.43 -8.68
CA ALA A 34 3.84 11.44 -9.13
C ALA A 34 2.90 11.95 -10.24
N LYS A 35 2.73 13.27 -10.38
CA LYS A 35 1.95 13.90 -11.46
C LYS A 35 2.81 14.27 -12.67
N ASN A 36 4.13 14.22 -12.53
CA ASN A 36 5.05 14.61 -13.58
C ASN A 36 5.21 13.48 -14.61
N LEU A 37 4.62 13.66 -15.79
CA LEU A 37 4.70 12.69 -16.89
C LEU A 37 6.10 12.57 -17.53
N GLY A 38 7.02 13.49 -17.20
CA GLY A 38 8.42 13.40 -17.60
C GLY A 38 9.25 12.40 -16.78
N ILE A 39 8.72 11.93 -15.64
CA ILE A 39 9.38 10.92 -14.81
C ILE A 39 8.87 9.53 -15.21
N HIS A 40 9.76 8.68 -15.71
CA HIS A 40 9.45 7.27 -15.95
C HIS A 40 9.72 6.46 -14.68
N ALA A 41 8.67 6.18 -13.92
CA ALA A 41 8.76 5.44 -12.67
C ALA A 41 9.02 3.93 -12.93
N TYR A 42 10.05 3.39 -12.29
CA TYR A 42 10.34 1.95 -12.25
C TYR A 42 10.06 1.40 -10.85
N TRP A 43 9.36 0.26 -10.76
CA TRP A 43 9.21 -0.47 -9.51
C TRP A 43 9.08 -1.98 -9.76
N TYR A 44 9.45 -2.78 -8.76
CA TYR A 44 9.21 -4.22 -8.77
C TYR A 44 7.78 -4.50 -8.30
N GLY A 45 6.90 -4.84 -9.25
CA GLY A 45 5.54 -5.29 -8.94
C GLY A 45 5.52 -6.80 -8.69
N TYR A 46 5.24 -7.22 -7.46
CA TYR A 46 5.03 -8.62 -7.12
C TYR A 46 3.54 -8.93 -7.09
N SER A 47 3.11 -9.96 -7.81
CA SER A 47 1.75 -10.49 -7.75
C SER A 47 1.78 -11.85 -7.07
N ILE A 48 1.05 -11.97 -5.96
CA ILE A 48 0.93 -13.22 -5.20
C ILE A 48 -0.55 -13.58 -5.22
N TYR A 49 -0.86 -14.81 -5.65
CA TYR A 49 -2.21 -15.33 -5.64
C TYR A 49 -2.29 -16.52 -4.68
N GLY A 50 -3.38 -16.59 -3.93
CA GLY A 50 -3.72 -17.72 -3.08
C GLY A 50 -5.06 -18.31 -3.51
N ARG A 51 -5.14 -19.62 -3.62
CA ARG A 51 -6.40 -20.34 -3.80
C ARG A 51 -6.82 -20.89 -2.44
N LYS A 52 -8.08 -20.67 -2.04
CA LYS A 52 -8.65 -21.37 -0.88
C LYS A 52 -8.44 -22.89 -1.05
N PRO A 53 -7.95 -23.62 -0.03
CA PRO A 53 -7.77 -25.06 -0.12
C PRO A 53 -9.08 -25.76 -0.50
N PHE A 54 -8.97 -26.88 -1.21
CA PHE A 54 -10.15 -27.73 -1.46
C PHE A 54 -10.67 -28.26 -0.11
N PRO A 55 -12.01 -28.43 0.02
CA PRO A 55 -12.56 -29.18 1.14
C PRO A 55 -11.89 -30.55 1.21
N LYS A 56 -11.63 -31.05 2.42
CA LYS A 56 -11.20 -32.45 2.59
C LYS A 56 -12.33 -33.37 2.15
N GLU A 57 -12.00 -34.55 1.64
CA GLU A 57 -12.98 -35.60 1.37
C GLU A 57 -13.79 -35.84 2.66
N GLY A 58 -15.07 -35.46 2.67
CA GLY A 58 -15.96 -35.54 3.84
C GLY A 58 -16.45 -34.21 4.43
N GLU A 59 -15.98 -33.04 3.99
CA GLU A 59 -16.56 -31.75 4.40
C GLU A 59 -17.66 -31.32 3.42
N GLU A 60 -18.91 -31.61 3.79
CA GLU A 60 -20.11 -31.16 3.10
C GLU A 60 -20.17 -29.63 3.04
N LYS A 61 -20.41 -29.06 1.86
CA LYS A 61 -20.53 -27.61 1.69
C LYS A 61 -21.80 -27.14 2.41
N ALA A 62 -21.64 -26.37 3.49
CA ALA A 62 -22.75 -25.61 4.08
C ALA A 62 -23.29 -24.62 3.02
N THR A 63 -24.40 -24.99 2.39
CA THR A 63 -25.22 -24.13 1.54
C THR A 63 -25.88 -23.08 2.43
N HIS A 64 -25.55 -21.81 2.22
CA HIS A 64 -26.28 -20.69 2.82
C HIS A 64 -27.27 -20.17 1.77
N ASN A 65 -28.56 -20.27 2.07
CA ASN A 65 -29.65 -19.65 1.30
C ASN A 65 -29.65 -18.14 1.51
#